data_AF-A0A6I2FH32-F1
#
_entry.id   AF-A0A6I2FH32-F1
#
_cell.length_a   1.000
_cell.length_b   1.000
_cell.length_c   1.000
_cell.angle_alpha   90.00
_cell.angle_beta   90.00
_cell.angle_gamma   90.00
#
_symmetry.space_group_name_H-M   'P 1'
#
loop_
_entity.id
_entity.type
_entity.pdbx_description
1 polymer ?
#
loop_
_entity_poly.entity_id
_entity_poly.type
_entity_poly.pdbx_seq_one_letter_code
_entity_poly.pdbx_strand_id
1 'polypeptide(L)' 'MGCNCGPTKLLHQVVHPGGKTITYASEPEAREVARQVGGTYQAIQR' A
#
# COMPACT_ATOMS: atom_id res chain seq x y z
N MET A 1 -23.13 11.81 16.67
CA MET A 1 -22.00 11.91 15.74
C MET A 1 -21.53 10.50 15.44
N GLY A 2 -22.00 9.89 14.35
CA GLY A 2 -21.54 8.56 13.95
C GLY A 2 -20.16 8.69 13.33
N CYS A 3 -19.13 8.11 13.96
CA CYS A 3 -17.85 7.92 13.30
C CYS A 3 -18.10 7.06 12.06
N ASN A 4 -18.06 7.68 10.87
CA ASN A 4 -17.88 6.99 9.60
C ASN A 4 -16.44 6.45 9.54
N CYS A 5 -16.04 5.65 10.52
CA CYS A 5 -14.93 4.75 10.39
C CYS A 5 -15.50 3.51 9.70
N GLY A 6 -15.72 3.62 8.38
CA GLY A 6 -15.80 2.42 7.56
C GLY A 6 -14.59 1.54 7.86
N PRO A 7 -14.68 0.21 7.69
CA PRO A 7 -13.59 -0.70 8.06
C PRO A 7 -12.32 -0.19 7.40
N THR A 8 -11.40 0.33 8.22
CA THR A 8 -10.19 0.98 7.74
C THR A 8 -9.38 -0.13 7.12
N LYS A 9 -9.42 -0.22 5.79
CA LYS A 9 -8.72 -1.31 5.10
C LYS A 9 -7.27 -0.90 5.08
N LEU A 10 -6.46 -1.63 5.85
CA LEU A 10 -5.02 -1.54 5.75
C LEU A 10 -4.64 -2.01 4.34
N LEU A 11 -4.13 -1.09 3.54
CA LEU A 11 -3.66 -1.33 2.20
C LEU A 11 -2.17 -1.01 2.16
N HIS A 12 -1.47 -1.69 1.27
CA HIS A 12 -0.02 -1.61 1.15
C HIS A 12 0.31 -1.02 -0.21
N GLN A 13 0.82 0.19 -0.22
CA GLN A 13 1.14 0.93 -1.43
C GLN A 13 2.63 0.78 -1.77
N VAL A 14 2.94 0.55 -3.04
CA VAL A 14 4.30 0.51 -3.58
C VAL A 14 4.44 1.62 -4.61
N VAL A 15 5.34 2.55 -4.34
CA VAL A 15 5.72 3.62 -5.27
C VAL A 15 6.91 3.14 -6.08
N HIS A 16 6.69 2.86 -7.36
CA HIS A 16 7.73 2.48 -8.29
C HIS A 16 8.62 3.69 -8.61
N PRO A 17 9.91 3.48 -8.92
CA PRO A 17 10.83 4.56 -9.29
C PRO A 17 10.39 5.33 -10.54
N GLY A 18 9.53 4.74 -11.39
CA GLY A 18 8.91 5.42 -12.54
C GLY A 18 7.71 6.31 -12.19
N GLY A 19 7.45 6.58 -10.90
CA GLY A 19 6.31 7.39 -10.43
C GLY A 19 4.96 6.67 -10.42
N LYS A 20 4.94 5.39 -10.81
CA LYS A 20 3.72 4.56 -10.76
C LYS A 20 3.47 4.08 -9.34
N THR A 21 2.24 4.22 -8.87
CA THR A 21 1.85 3.78 -7.53
C THR A 21 0.89 2.60 -7.66
N ILE A 22 1.19 1.48 -7.00
CA ILE A 22 0.36 0.27 -7.02
C ILE A 22 -0.04 -0.07 -5.58
N THR A 23 -1.30 -0.42 -5.37
CA THR A 23 -1.83 -0.77 -4.04
C THR A 23 -2.12 -2.25 -3.97
N TYR A 24 -1.74 -2.86 -2.86
CA TYR A 24 -1.84 -4.29 -2.57
C TYR A 24 -2.64 -4.49 -1.30
N ALA A 25 -3.39 -5.59 -1.23
CA ALA A 25 -4.10 -5.99 -0.01
C ALA A 25 -3.20 -6.76 0.97
N SER A 26 -2.12 -7.36 0.47
CA SER A 26 -1.20 -8.19 1.24
C SER A 26 0.12 -7.47 1.50
N GLU A 27 0.50 -7.32 2.78
CA GLU A 27 1.81 -6.78 3.16
C GLU A 27 3.00 -7.52 2.53
N PRO A 28 3.10 -8.86 2.62
CA PRO A 28 4.28 -9.56 2.12
C PRO A 28 4.43 -9.39 0.61
N GLU A 29 3.32 -9.39 -0.12
CA GLU A 29 3.29 -9.20 -1.57
C GLU A 29 3.77 -7.80 -1.96
N ALA A 30 3.26 -6.75 -1.29
CA ALA A 30 3.69 -5.37 -1.53
C ALA A 30 5.18 -5.17 -1.24
N ARG A 31 5.68 -5.79 -0.17
CA ARG A 31 7.05 -5.64 0.30
C ARG A 31 8.03 -6.40 -0.60
N GLU A 32 7.63 -7.56 -1.11
CA GLU A 32 8.38 -8.31 -2.12
C GLU A 32 8.46 -7.52 -3.43
N VAL A 33 7.33 -7.00 -3.93
CA VAL A 33 7.32 -6.17 -5.14
C VAL A 33 8.18 -4.93 -4.97
N ALA A 34 8.05 -4.21 -3.85
CA ALA A 34 8.89 -3.04 -3.56
C ALA A 34 10.38 -3.36 -3.63
N ARG A 35 10.81 -4.51 -3.08
CA ARG A 35 12.20 -4.97 -3.19
C ARG A 35 12.59 -5.34 -4.61
N GLN A 36 11.71 -6.04 -5.34
CA GLN A 36 11.98 -6.50 -6.69
C GLN A 36 12.09 -5.35 -7.71
N VAL A 37 11.26 -4.31 -7.54
CA VAL A 37 11.22 -3.16 -8.45
C VAL A 37 12.05 -1.97 -7.98
N GLY A 38 12.72 -2.08 -6.82
CA GLY A 38 13.41 -0.95 -6.18
C GLY A 38 12.45 0.19 -5.80
N GLY A 39 11.19 -0.13 -5.53
CA GLY A 39 10.15 0.82 -5.16
C GLY A 39 10.12 1.11 -3.66
N THR A 40 9.40 2.15 -3.28
CA THR A 40 9.16 2.52 -1.88
C THR A 40 7.86 1.89 -1.40
N TYR A 41 7.92 1.09 -0.33
CA TYR A 41 6.74 0.55 0.34
C TYR A 41 6.16 1.56 1.33
N GLN A 42 4.83 1.66 1.39
CA GLN A 42 4.11 2.55 2.29
C GLN A 42 2.77 1.92 2.71
N ALA A 43 2.54 1.75 4.01
CA ALA A 43 1.24 1.29 4.52
C ALA A 43 0.27 2.48 4.59
N ILE A 44 -0.91 2.33 4.00
CA ILE A 44 -1.97 3.34 4.01
C ILE A 44 -3.25 2.74 4.62
N GLN A 45 -3.95 3.56 5.40
CA GLN A 45 -5.27 3.23 5.94
C GLN A 45 -6.30 4.06 5.17
N ARG A 46 -7.27 3.41 4.53
CA ARG A 46 -8.37 4.06 3.78
C ARG A 46 -9.73 3.55 4.22
#